data_AF-A0A133XI84-F1
#
_entry.id   AF-A0A133XI84-F1
#
_cell.length_a   1.000
_cell.length_b   1.000
_cell.length_c   1.000
_cell.angle_alpha   90.00
_cell.angle_beta   90.00
_cell.angle_gamma   90.00
#
_symmetry.space_group_name_H-M   'P 1'
#
loop_
_entity.id
_entity.type
_entity.pdbx_description
1 polymer ?
#
loop_
_entity_poly.entity_id
_entity_poly.type
_entity_poly.pdbx_seq_one_letter_code
_entity_poly.pdbx_strand_id
1 'polypeptide(L)' 'MSIFDSPIARCEVVREMVLTDETQAECAREHDCAPGQVCPLCGYFSETSGLAETPPPIANPSH' A
#
# COMPACT_ATOMS: atom_id res chain seq x y z
N MET A 1 -19.72 -5.67 -5.27
CA MET A 1 -19.06 -4.56 -4.55
C MET A 1 -17.72 -5.09 -4.09
N SER A 2 -16.63 -4.74 -4.77
CA SER A 2 -15.30 -5.02 -4.22
C SER A 2 -15.09 -4.08 -3.05
N ILE A 3 -15.00 -4.64 -1.85
CA ILE A 3 -14.45 -3.95 -0.70
C ILE A 3 -12.99 -3.66 -1.09
N PHE A 4 -12.62 -2.38 -1.15
CA PHE A 4 -11.20 -2.02 -1.21
C PHE A 4 -10.59 -2.46 0.13
N ASP A 5 -10.04 -3.67 0.16
CA ASP A 5 -9.26 -4.20 1.30
C ASP A 5 -7.80 -3.75 1.21
N SER A 6 -7.52 -2.71 0.42
CA SER A 6 -6.18 -2.15 0.34
C SER A 6 -5.78 -1.65 1.74
N PRO A 7 -4.63 -2.10 2.27
CA PRO A 7 -4.18 -1.67 3.57
C PRO A 7 -4.00 -0.15 3.56
N ILE A 8 -4.64 0.52 4.52
CA ILE A 8 -4.59 1.97 4.71
C ILE A 8 -3.98 2.27 6.07
N ALA A 9 -3.07 3.23 6.11
CA ALA A 9 -2.44 3.68 7.35
C ALA A 9 -2.58 5.19 7.51
N ARG A 10 -2.58 5.65 8.75
CA ARG A 10 -2.61 7.09 9.04
C ARG A 10 -1.19 7.64 8.97
N CYS A 11 -0.95 8.58 8.06
CA CYS A 11 0.33 9.27 7.97
C CYS A 11 0.30 10.53 8.84
N GLU A 12 1.19 10.65 9.82
CA GLU A 12 1.25 11.81 10.71
C GLU A 12 1.87 13.06 10.07
N VAL A 13 2.62 12.88 8.98
CA VAL A 13 3.24 13.97 8.21
C VAL A 13 2.16 14.80 7.53
N VAL A 14 1.34 14.13 6.71
CA VAL A 14 0.28 14.76 5.92
C VAL A 14 -1.04 14.84 6.71
N ARG A 15 -1.12 14.11 7.84
CA ARG A 15 -2.29 13.99 8.73
C ARG A 15 -3.52 13.40 8.06
N GLU A 16 -3.30 12.60 7.03
CA GLU A 16 -4.32 11.96 6.19
C GLU A 16 -4.17 10.44 6.21
N MET A 17 -5.20 9.75 5.72
CA MET A 17 -5.15 8.31 5.46
C MET A 17 -4.45 8.09 4.12
N VAL A 18 -3.38 7.30 4.10
CA VAL A 18 -2.63 6.95 2.89
C VAL A 18 -2.80 5.46 2.61
N LEU A 19 -2.83 5.09 1.33
CA LEU A 19 -2.80 3.69 0.95
C LEU A 19 -1.36 3.20 1.14
N THR A 20 -1.19 2.04 1.76
CA THR A 20 0.11 1.40 1.90
C THR A 20 0.31 0.28 0.88
N ASP A 21 -0.69 0.05 0.02
CA ASP A 21 -0.61 -0.88 -1.11
C ASP A 21 0.23 -0.31 -2.28
N GLU A 22 0.29 1.01 -2.40
CA GLU A 22 1.12 1.73 -3.36
C GLU A 22 2.59 1.81 -2.90
N THR A 23 3.48 2.22 -3.79
CA THR A 23 4.88 2.43 -3.42
C THR A 23 5.06 3.74 -2.63
N GLN A 24 6.09 3.79 -1.79
CA GLN A 24 6.44 5.03 -1.06
C GLN A 24 6.65 6.23 -2.00
N ALA A 25 7.15 5.99 -3.22
CA ALA A 25 7.39 7.04 -4.20
C ALA A 25 6.08 7.61 -4.79
N GLU A 26 5.07 6.77 -4.98
CA GLU A 26 3.73 7.19 -5.40
C GLU A 26 3.07 8.02 -4.31
N CYS A 27 3.06 7.52 -3.06
CA CYS A 27 2.52 8.24 -1.91
C CYS A 27 3.19 9.60 -1.72
N ALA A 28 4.52 9.65 -1.84
CA ALA A 28 5.28 10.88 -1.72
C ALA A 28 4.92 11.89 -2.82
N ARG A 29 4.63 11.41 -4.04
CA ARG A 29 4.22 12.25 -5.17
C ARG A 29 2.77 12.72 -5.04
N GLU A 30 1.88 11.89 -4.53
CA GLU A 30 0.46 12.21 -4.36
C GLU A 30 0.22 13.22 -3.24
N HIS A 31 0.94 13.06 -2.13
CA HIS A 31 0.79 13.94 -0.97
C HIS A 31 1.87 15.04 -0.87
N ASP A 32 2.69 15.22 -1.90
CA ASP A 32 3.79 16.21 -1.93
C ASP A 32 4.68 16.13 -0.67
N CYS A 33 5.08 14.91 -0.31
CA CYS A 33 5.91 14.69 0.87
C CYS A 33 7.26 15.40 0.74
N ALA A 34 7.68 16.10 1.80
CA ALA A 34 8.90 16.89 1.80
C ALA A 34 10.15 16.03 1.46
N PRO A 35 10.98 16.46 0.49
CA PRO A 35 12.18 15.72 0.10
C PRO A 35 13.20 15.70 1.24
N GLY A 36 13.62 14.51 1.65
CA GLY A 36 14.60 14.30 2.72
C GLY A 36 14.00 14.03 4.10
N GLN A 37 12.68 14.03 4.25
CA GLN A 37 12.03 13.57 5.47
C GLN A 37 12.00 12.03 5.51
N VAL A 38 12.32 11.44 6.66
CA VAL A 38 12.13 10.01 6.89
C VAL A 38 10.64 9.71 6.96
N CYS A 39 10.13 8.93 6.00
CA CYS A 39 8.72 8.55 6.02
C CYS A 39 8.44 7.63 7.21
N PRO A 40 7.50 7.96 8.11
CA PRO A 40 7.17 7.12 9.26
C PRO A 40 6.57 5.77 8.83
N LEU A 41 6.04 5.70 7.61
CA LEU A 41 5.42 4.51 7.02
C LEU A 41 6.34 3.79 6.02
N CYS A 42 7.64 4.12 5.96
CA CYS A 42 8.60 3.54 5.01
C CYS A 42 8.58 1.99 4.98
N GLY A 43 8.29 1.33 6.11
CA GLY A 43 8.17 -0.14 6.20
C GLY A 43 6.77 -0.71 6.02
N TYR A 44 5.78 0.13 5.72
CA TYR A 44 4.40 -0.29 5.48
C TYR A 44 4.05 -0.35 3.99
N PHE A 45 4.74 0.44 3.15
CA PHE A 45 4.49 0.45 1.71
C PHE A 45 4.94 -0.84 1.03
N SER A 46 4.20 -1.25 0.02
CA SER A 46 4.57 -2.38 -0.83
C SER A 46 5.74 -2.00 -1.75
N GLU A 47 6.65 -2.94 -2.01
CA GLU A 47 7.75 -2.74 -2.97
C GLU A 47 7.22 -2.59 -4.41
N THR A 48 6.02 -3.10 -4.67
CA THR A 48 5.32 -3.01 -5.96
C THR A 48 3.87 -2.63 -5.74
N SER A 49 3.45 -1.51 -6.33
CA SER A 49 2.07 -1.02 -6.34
C SER A 49 1.13 -2.01 -7.03
N GLY A 50 0.06 -2.44 -6.34
CA GLY A 50 -1.00 -3.25 -6.94
C GLY A 50 -0.86 -4.77 -6.82
N LEU A 51 -0.06 -5.29 -5.88
CA LEU A 51 -0.13 -6.71 -5.50
C LEU A 51 -1.19 -6.95 -4.42
N ALA A 52 -2.41 -6.52 -4.68
CA ALA A 52 -3.57 -7.11 -4.03
C ALA A 52 -3.72 -8.54 -4.58
N GLU A 53 -3.32 -9.50 -3.75
CA GLU A 53 -3.67 -10.92 -3.82
C GLU A 53 -3.06 -11.68 -5.02
N THR A 54 -1.97 -12.40 -4.77
CA THR A 54 -1.79 -13.67 -5.49
C THR A 54 -2.81 -14.64 -4.88
N PRO A 55 -3.94 -14.97 -5.55
CA PRO A 55 -4.81 -16.01 -5.04
C PRO A 55 -3.99 -17.29 -4.88
N PRO A 56 -4.17 -18.06 -3.80
CA PRO A 56 -3.47 -19.33 -3.63
C PRO A 56 -3.72 -20.19 -4.87
N PRO A 57 -2.71 -20.95 -5.37
CA PRO A 57 -2.92 -21.84 -6.50
C PRO A 57 -4.09 -22.74 -6.15
N ILE A 58 -5.15 -22.66 -6.95
CA ILE A 58 -6.37 -23.44 -6.76
C ILE A 58 -5.94 -24.90 -6.88
N ALA A 59 -5.68 -25.54 -5.74
CA ALA A 59 -5.34 -26.95 -5.69
C ALA A 59 -6.63 -27.69 -6.05
N ASN A 60 -6.69 -28.09 -7.32
CA ASN A 60 -7.79 -28.86 -7.88
C ASN A 60 -7.95 -30.15 -7.03
N PRO A 61 -9.08 -30.38 -6.33
CA PRO A 61 -9.32 -31.68 -5.75
C PRO A 61 -9.74 -32.61 -6.89
N SER A 62 -8.79 -33.40 -7.39
CA SER A 62 -9.12 -34.58 -8.19
C SER A 62 -9.86 -35.57 -7.28
N HIS A 63 -11.18 -35.71 -7.47
CA HIS A 63 -11.87 -36.95 -7.16
C HIS A 63 -13.00 -37.20 -8.16
#